data_AF-A0A9X1XJH9-F1
#
_entry.id   AF-A0A9X1XJH9-F1
#
_cell.length_a   1.000
_cell.length_b   1.000
_cell.length_c   1.000
_cell.angle_alpha   90.00
_cell.angle_beta   90.00
_cell.angle_gamma   90.00
#
_symmetry.space_group_name_H-M   'P 1'
#
loop_
_entity.id
_entity.type
_entity.pdbx_description
1 polymer ?
#
loop_
_entity_poly.entity_id
_entity_poly.type
_entity_poly.pdbx_seq_one_letter_code
_entity_poly.pdbx_strand_id
1 'polypeptide(L)'
;MSQALSIKLVERIIEIIRSENHEDVMDELIKDLVLRDKKLYEIIYLCTIHNTALEEPIRAELIDKIQSIDSSSCSYSTWLLCFSIAMHTGNFSLAYLFRENAKRNIYIKYRSGERNTELLCKLLSLAIEDGDDALYIEIRKVISKKEGIPSNKLADLDHLDMIFSFCNGTVSKIAEKYISNNQDYYNYISGKKIALVVPTLVETLDASEIDGSDVVVRLNYSYKGQGCDMIYKGVRTDISYYNKMTLNKLDEEFSGQAPDDLKFLVGKGKSIDRNNKYRRLYPFDNSLLNGTFNMLPNTLFDLLVFSPSEIKIFHSDMQLKPSLRVKNYYSENSILNEDELFKASVSKSFSIHDPFGQLNIIRRIVKNNSKVLADDILTLTLNMSNVEYASCLTENYRVNFNKKALEDQHIESTNIELISELRNKIKSLNEKAIHVENKLHLMESQKTSQERVIAEMKIKIKNQKIQFSKLKSSFSWKLTKPIRFVGRSLLFMRK
;
A
#
# COMPACT_ATOMS: atom_id res chain seq x y z
N MET A 1 17.37 18.42 -11.71
CA MET A 1 17.05 18.02 -10.32
C MET A 1 17.03 16.49 -10.26
N SER A 2 17.62 15.87 -9.23
CA SER A 2 17.44 14.42 -9.05
C SER A 2 15.96 14.13 -8.74
N GLN A 3 15.42 13.03 -9.25
CA GLN A 3 14.00 12.67 -9.12
C GLN A 3 13.50 12.60 -7.66
N ALA A 4 14.39 12.31 -6.70
CA ALA A 4 14.08 12.27 -5.27
C ALA A 4 14.04 13.66 -4.61
N LEU A 5 14.66 14.68 -5.23
CA LEU A 5 14.55 16.07 -4.75
C LEU A 5 13.15 16.63 -5.00
N SER A 6 12.35 16.08 -5.92
CA SER A 6 11.04 16.66 -6.25
C SER A 6 9.97 16.40 -5.18
N ILE A 7 9.80 15.18 -4.65
CA ILE A 7 8.75 14.91 -3.65
C ILE A 7 9.00 15.68 -2.36
N LYS A 8 10.19 15.56 -1.76
CA LYS A 8 10.50 16.25 -0.50
C LYS A 8 10.45 17.77 -0.64
N LEU A 9 10.84 18.30 -1.81
CA LEU A 9 10.71 19.72 -2.10
C LEU A 9 9.23 20.11 -2.21
N VAL A 10 8.42 19.34 -2.95
CA VAL A 10 6.96 19.58 -3.06
C VAL A 10 6.28 19.49 -1.69
N GLU A 11 6.61 18.50 -0.88
CA GLU A 11 6.09 18.36 0.49
C GLU A 11 6.48 19.56 1.35
N ARG A 12 7.76 19.96 1.31
CA ARG A 12 8.23 21.15 2.03
C ARG A 12 7.53 22.43 1.54
N ILE A 13 7.32 22.58 0.23
CA ILE A 13 6.56 23.72 -0.32
C ILE A 13 5.13 23.71 0.22
N ILE A 14 4.46 22.56 0.21
CA ILE A 14 3.09 22.41 0.74
C ILE A 14 3.05 22.70 2.24
N GLU A 15 4.02 22.22 3.02
CA GLU A 15 4.13 22.48 4.46
C GLU A 15 4.32 23.95 4.77
N ILE A 16 5.25 24.64 4.07
CA ILE A 16 5.51 26.07 4.28
C ILE A 16 4.26 26.89 3.92
N ILE A 17 3.57 26.57 2.81
CA ILE A 17 2.31 27.25 2.42
C ILE A 17 1.23 27.11 3.50
N ARG A 18 1.24 26.02 4.27
CA ARG A 18 0.27 25.77 5.35
C ARG A 18 0.64 26.42 6.67
N SER A 19 1.92 26.67 6.93
CA SER A 19 2.39 27.08 8.26
C SER A 19 2.43 28.59 8.50
N GLU A 20 2.37 29.43 7.46
CA GLU A 20 2.67 30.88 7.60
C GLU A 20 1.64 31.83 6.99
N ASN A 21 1.68 33.08 7.47
CA ASN A 21 0.88 34.21 7.01
C ASN A 21 1.26 34.55 5.56
N HIS A 22 0.27 34.56 4.68
CA HIS A 22 0.35 34.13 3.29
C HIS A 22 1.16 35.00 2.31
N GLU A 23 1.66 36.17 2.69
CA GLU A 23 2.29 37.12 1.75
C GLU A 23 3.82 36.98 1.66
N ASP A 24 4.53 36.88 2.80
CA ASP A 24 6.00 36.97 2.81
C ASP A 24 6.70 35.67 2.32
N VAL A 25 6.18 34.52 2.71
CA VAL A 25 6.65 33.19 2.27
C VAL A 25 6.47 33.01 0.77
N MET A 26 5.33 33.47 0.26
CA MET A 26 4.95 33.28 -1.13
C MET A 26 5.78 34.16 -2.05
N ASP A 27 6.11 35.37 -1.60
CA ASP A 27 7.03 36.26 -2.31
C ASP A 27 8.44 35.67 -2.39
N GLU A 28 8.99 35.05 -1.34
CA GLU A 28 10.31 34.40 -1.40
C GLU A 28 10.31 33.10 -2.23
N LEU A 29 9.34 32.19 -2.02
CA LEU A 29 9.30 30.91 -2.73
C LEU A 29 9.00 31.06 -4.23
N ILE A 30 8.22 32.07 -4.63
CA ILE A 30 7.86 32.29 -6.03
C ILE A 30 8.91 33.14 -6.76
N LYS A 31 9.52 34.13 -6.09
CA LYS A 31 10.61 34.93 -6.67
C LYS A 31 11.85 34.07 -6.95
N ASP A 32 12.18 33.11 -6.07
CA ASP A 32 13.42 32.35 -6.20
C ASP A 32 13.30 31.02 -6.96
N LEU A 33 12.15 30.34 -6.95
CA LEU A 33 12.09 28.95 -7.45
C LEU A 33 11.36 28.73 -8.78
N VAL A 34 10.29 29.48 -9.14
CA VAL A 34 9.34 28.89 -10.12
C VAL A 34 8.68 29.84 -11.14
N LEU A 35 8.04 30.96 -10.76
CA LEU A 35 7.01 31.56 -11.63
C LEU A 35 7.12 33.09 -11.75
N ARG A 36 7.70 33.56 -12.85
CA ARG A 36 7.48 34.96 -13.30
C ARG A 36 6.03 35.19 -13.77
N ASP A 37 5.29 34.11 -14.04
CA ASP A 37 3.91 34.16 -14.51
C ASP A 37 2.91 34.11 -13.35
N LYS A 38 2.18 35.21 -13.15
CA LYS A 38 1.16 35.36 -12.09
C LYS A 38 0.01 34.36 -12.22
N LYS A 39 -0.36 33.92 -13.44
CA LYS A 39 -1.47 32.98 -13.65
C LYS A 39 -1.12 31.59 -13.15
N LEU A 40 0.09 31.11 -13.44
CA LEU A 40 0.55 29.81 -12.96
C LEU A 40 0.61 29.77 -11.43
N TYR A 41 1.00 30.88 -10.82
CA TYR A 41 1.02 31.01 -9.38
C TYR A 41 -0.36 30.72 -8.78
N GLU A 42 -1.39 31.46 -9.23
CA GLU A 42 -2.76 31.32 -8.74
C GLU A 42 -3.25 29.87 -8.83
N ILE A 43 -2.99 29.20 -9.95
CA ILE A 43 -3.39 27.80 -10.17
C ILE A 43 -2.70 26.85 -9.18
N ILE A 44 -1.38 26.98 -8.99
CA ILE A 44 -0.61 26.10 -8.11
C ILE A 44 -0.92 26.35 -6.64
N TYR A 45 -1.18 27.60 -6.27
CA TYR A 45 -1.66 27.95 -4.95
C TYR A 45 -2.98 27.23 -4.63
N LEU A 46 -3.97 27.31 -5.54
CA LEU A 46 -5.24 26.61 -5.38
C LEU A 46 -5.07 25.09 -5.23
N CYS A 47 -4.24 24.46 -6.08
CA CYS A 47 -3.95 23.03 -5.93
C CYS A 47 -3.39 22.70 -4.53
N THR A 48 -2.49 23.54 -4.03
CA THR A 48 -1.75 23.31 -2.79
C THR A 48 -2.61 23.52 -1.54
N ILE A 49 -3.40 24.60 -1.48
CA ILE A 49 -4.25 24.89 -0.30
C ILE A 49 -5.31 23.80 -0.11
N HIS A 50 -5.88 23.30 -1.21
CA HIS A 50 -6.89 22.24 -1.15
C HIS A 50 -6.25 20.88 -0.89
N ASN A 51 -5.03 20.64 -1.42
CA ASN A 51 -4.27 19.39 -1.27
C ASN A 51 -5.08 18.12 -1.62
N THR A 52 -6.06 18.29 -2.52
CA THR A 52 -6.90 17.25 -3.12
C THR A 52 -7.30 17.71 -4.52
N ALA A 53 -7.89 16.79 -5.28
CA ALA A 53 -8.51 17.14 -6.54
C ALA A 53 -9.56 18.24 -6.32
N LEU A 54 -9.48 19.29 -7.12
CA LEU A 54 -10.40 20.41 -7.13
C LEU A 54 -11.74 20.00 -7.72
N GLU A 55 -12.80 20.68 -7.28
CA GLU A 55 -14.15 20.55 -7.86
C GLU A 55 -14.14 20.84 -9.36
N GLU A 56 -15.05 20.19 -10.08
CA GLU A 56 -15.12 20.27 -11.54
C GLU A 56 -15.24 21.72 -12.05
N PRO A 57 -16.11 22.60 -11.52
CA PRO A 57 -16.25 23.96 -12.05
C PRO A 57 -14.98 24.80 -11.87
N ILE A 58 -14.32 24.69 -10.71
CA ILE A 58 -13.05 25.37 -10.46
C ILE A 58 -12.00 24.84 -11.42
N ARG A 59 -11.91 23.51 -11.55
CA ARG A 59 -10.93 22.86 -12.41
C ARG A 59 -11.13 23.22 -13.88
N ALA A 60 -12.37 23.33 -14.37
CA ALA A 60 -12.67 23.78 -15.72
C ALA A 60 -12.15 25.20 -15.98
N GLU A 61 -12.39 26.14 -15.05
CA GLU A 61 -11.84 27.50 -15.13
C GLU A 61 -10.30 27.49 -15.17
N LEU A 62 -9.65 26.66 -14.34
CA LEU A 62 -8.19 26.55 -14.33
C LEU A 62 -7.64 25.91 -15.60
N ILE A 63 -8.36 24.95 -16.21
CA ILE A 63 -8.00 24.37 -17.51
C ILE A 63 -7.91 25.47 -18.58
N ASP A 64 -8.93 26.32 -18.69
CA ASP A 64 -8.96 27.42 -19.64
C ASP A 64 -7.82 28.41 -19.38
N LYS A 65 -7.56 28.74 -18.10
CA LYS A 65 -6.42 29.58 -17.71
C LYS A 65 -5.10 28.96 -18.17
N ILE A 66 -4.84 27.67 -17.91
CA ILE A 66 -3.59 26.99 -18.33
C ILE A 66 -3.42 26.99 -19.85
N GLN A 67 -4.48 26.72 -20.59
CA GLN A 67 -4.45 26.68 -22.05
C GLN A 67 -4.16 28.07 -22.65
N SER A 68 -4.54 29.15 -21.97
CA SER A 68 -4.26 30.53 -22.39
C SER A 68 -2.79 30.96 -22.20
N ILE A 69 -1.98 30.20 -21.47
CA ILE A 69 -0.60 30.55 -21.15
C ILE A 69 0.31 30.05 -22.26
N ASP A 70 1.15 30.94 -22.80
CA ASP A 70 2.15 30.54 -23.79
C ASP A 70 3.16 29.56 -23.15
N SER A 71 3.29 28.37 -23.74
CA SER A 71 4.27 27.36 -23.33
C SER A 71 5.73 27.86 -23.31
N SER A 72 6.05 28.94 -24.03
CA SER A 72 7.38 29.58 -24.03
C SER A 72 7.62 30.54 -22.86
N SER A 73 6.56 30.98 -22.16
CA SER A 73 6.63 31.91 -21.03
C SER A 73 7.43 31.39 -19.83
N CYS A 74 7.52 30.06 -19.71
CA CYS A 74 8.17 29.38 -18.61
C CYS A 74 9.15 28.33 -19.11
N SER A 75 10.12 27.98 -18.26
CA SER A 75 11.07 26.91 -18.57
C SER A 75 10.39 25.53 -18.54
N TYR A 76 10.95 24.56 -19.26
CA TYR A 76 10.58 23.14 -19.12
C TYR A 76 10.49 22.67 -17.65
N SER A 77 11.50 23.01 -16.84
CA SER A 77 11.56 22.59 -15.44
C SER A 77 10.45 23.21 -14.59
N THR A 78 10.07 24.45 -14.89
CA THR A 78 8.95 25.15 -14.27
C THR A 78 7.63 24.43 -14.55
N TRP A 79 7.38 24.08 -15.82
CA TRP A 79 6.18 23.33 -16.20
C TRP A 79 6.12 21.96 -15.53
N LEU A 80 7.25 21.25 -15.43
CA LEU A 80 7.30 19.96 -14.73
C LEU A 80 7.12 20.05 -13.21
N LEU A 81 7.53 21.15 -12.59
CA LEU A 81 7.25 21.38 -11.19
C LEU A 81 5.74 21.58 -10.96
N CYS A 82 5.10 22.38 -11.82
CA CYS A 82 3.64 22.55 -11.82
C CYS A 82 2.91 21.22 -12.01
N PHE A 83 3.35 20.41 -13.00
CA PHE A 83 2.90 19.03 -13.18
C PHE A 83 3.03 18.21 -11.89
N SER A 84 4.19 18.23 -11.25
CA SER A 84 4.46 17.41 -10.06
C SER A 84 3.56 17.79 -8.88
N ILE A 85 3.32 19.09 -8.66
CA ILE A 85 2.43 19.58 -7.61
C ILE A 85 0.97 19.20 -7.90
N ALA A 86 0.51 19.40 -9.15
CA ALA A 86 -0.84 19.00 -9.54
C ALA A 86 -1.07 17.49 -9.39
N MET A 87 -0.09 16.66 -9.78
CA MET A 87 -0.12 15.21 -9.54
C MET A 87 -0.19 14.87 -8.04
N HIS A 88 0.66 15.50 -7.23
CA HIS A 88 0.74 15.24 -5.78
C HIS A 88 -0.57 15.53 -5.06
N THR A 89 -1.33 16.52 -5.55
CA THR A 89 -2.62 16.91 -5.01
C THR A 89 -3.80 16.18 -5.67
N GLY A 90 -3.55 15.25 -6.59
CA GLY A 90 -4.61 14.49 -7.27
C GLY A 90 -5.33 15.24 -8.41
N ASN A 91 -4.81 16.39 -8.85
CA ASN A 91 -5.35 17.18 -9.96
C ASN A 91 -4.77 16.73 -11.31
N PHE A 92 -5.01 15.46 -11.69
CA PHE A 92 -4.40 14.83 -12.87
C PHE A 92 -4.75 15.53 -14.19
N SER A 93 -5.97 16.06 -14.34
CA SER A 93 -6.38 16.80 -15.55
C SER A 93 -5.56 18.08 -15.73
N LEU A 94 -5.29 18.82 -14.65
CA LEU A 94 -4.42 20.00 -14.69
C LEU A 94 -2.96 19.61 -14.93
N ALA A 95 -2.51 18.55 -14.26
CA ALA A 95 -1.16 18.01 -14.43
C ALA A 95 -0.88 17.65 -15.90
N TYR A 96 -1.81 16.98 -16.57
CA TYR A 96 -1.70 16.65 -17.99
C TYR A 96 -1.43 17.89 -18.85
N LEU A 97 -2.16 18.99 -18.63
CA LEU A 97 -1.96 20.23 -19.39
C LEU A 97 -0.59 20.88 -19.11
N PHE A 98 -0.14 20.87 -17.85
CA PHE A 98 1.22 21.34 -17.51
C PHE A 98 2.30 20.52 -18.22
N ARG A 99 2.12 19.20 -18.29
CA ARG A 99 3.01 18.30 -19.00
C ARG A 99 3.03 18.58 -20.51
N GLU A 100 1.87 18.80 -21.12
CA GLU A 100 1.78 19.15 -22.54
C GLU A 100 2.46 20.50 -22.84
N ASN A 101 2.37 21.48 -21.94
CA ASN A 101 3.14 22.72 -22.07
C ASN A 101 4.65 22.50 -21.91
N ALA A 102 5.09 21.60 -21.02
CA ALA A 102 6.49 21.19 -20.92
C ALA A 102 6.99 20.55 -22.24
N LYS A 103 6.18 19.70 -22.87
CA LYS A 103 6.47 19.09 -24.19
C LYS A 103 6.61 20.15 -25.27
N ARG A 104 5.64 21.05 -25.38
CA ARG A 104 5.66 22.17 -26.36
C ARG A 104 6.92 23.02 -26.19
N ASN A 105 7.31 23.34 -24.96
CA ASN A 105 8.54 24.09 -24.67
C ASN A 105 9.79 23.41 -25.25
N ILE A 106 9.91 22.09 -25.11
CA ILE A 106 11.02 21.30 -25.71
C ILE A 106 11.01 21.42 -27.23
N TYR A 107 9.85 21.25 -27.86
CA TYR A 107 9.74 21.37 -29.32
C TYR A 107 10.07 22.77 -29.83
N ILE A 108 9.63 23.83 -29.13
CA ILE A 108 9.94 25.22 -29.48
C ILE A 108 11.46 25.44 -29.46
N LYS A 109 12.14 25.01 -28.39
CA LYS A 109 13.61 25.10 -28.27
C LYS A 109 14.32 24.34 -29.38
N TYR A 110 13.84 23.14 -29.71
CA TYR A 110 14.38 22.40 -30.84
C TYR A 110 14.20 23.15 -32.16
N ARG A 111 13.01 23.70 -32.42
CA ARG A 111 12.75 24.44 -33.66
C ARG A 111 13.52 25.75 -33.74
N SER A 112 13.87 26.37 -32.61
CA SER A 112 14.72 27.56 -32.56
C SER A 112 16.22 27.28 -32.75
N GLY A 113 16.59 26.04 -33.07
CA GLY A 113 17.99 25.66 -33.34
C GLY A 113 18.77 25.19 -32.11
N GLU A 114 18.16 25.09 -30.93
CA GLU A 114 18.85 24.57 -29.75
C GLU A 114 19.13 23.06 -29.92
N ARG A 115 20.38 22.63 -29.70
CA ARG A 115 20.81 21.25 -29.92
C ARG A 115 21.65 20.71 -28.78
N ASN A 116 21.50 21.18 -27.55
CA ASN A 116 22.26 20.63 -26.43
C ASN A 116 21.87 19.15 -26.17
N THR A 117 22.79 18.36 -25.61
CA THR A 117 22.60 16.90 -25.47
C THR A 117 21.42 16.53 -24.58
N GLU A 118 21.14 17.30 -23.53
CA GLU A 118 20.00 17.06 -22.63
C GLU A 118 18.66 17.24 -23.37
N LEU A 119 18.52 18.31 -24.15
CA LEU A 119 17.34 18.57 -24.97
C LEU A 119 17.10 17.44 -25.98
N LEU A 120 18.16 16.98 -26.66
CA LEU A 120 18.07 15.90 -27.65
C LEU A 120 17.65 14.57 -26.99
N CYS A 121 18.14 14.24 -25.79
CA CYS A 121 17.71 13.04 -25.07
C CYS A 121 16.21 13.10 -24.69
N LYS A 122 15.72 14.28 -24.27
CA LYS A 122 14.30 14.47 -23.98
C LYS A 122 13.45 14.33 -25.24
N LEU A 123 13.90 14.87 -26.37
CA LEU A 123 13.22 14.71 -27.67
C LEU A 123 13.14 13.26 -28.12
N LEU A 124 14.16 12.43 -27.86
CA LEU A 124 14.08 10.99 -28.15
C LEU A 124 12.97 10.32 -27.33
N SER A 125 12.85 10.65 -26.05
CA SER A 125 11.79 10.13 -25.18
C SER A 125 10.41 10.54 -25.69
N LEU A 126 10.25 11.82 -26.08
CA LEU A 126 9.00 12.32 -26.68
C LEU A 126 8.68 11.68 -28.01
N ALA A 127 9.66 11.49 -28.88
CA ALA A 127 9.46 10.85 -30.18
C ALA A 127 8.98 9.39 -30.03
N ILE A 128 9.50 8.65 -29.04
CA ILE A 128 8.98 7.32 -28.70
C ILE A 128 7.51 7.42 -28.26
N GLU A 129 7.24 8.29 -27.29
CA GLU A 129 5.92 8.46 -26.67
C GLU A 129 4.84 8.89 -27.69
N ASP A 130 5.15 9.89 -28.52
CA ASP A 130 4.22 10.49 -29.48
C ASP A 130 4.10 9.67 -30.78
N GLY A 131 4.91 8.61 -30.94
CA GLY A 131 4.89 7.79 -32.14
C GLY A 131 5.59 8.41 -33.35
N ASP A 132 6.48 9.39 -33.15
CA ASP A 132 7.20 10.10 -34.21
C ASP A 132 8.55 9.44 -34.53
N ASP A 133 8.50 8.38 -35.32
CA ASP A 133 9.69 7.59 -35.67
C ASP A 133 10.69 8.35 -36.53
N ALA A 134 10.19 9.25 -37.37
CA ALA A 134 11.02 10.08 -38.21
C ALA A 134 11.87 11.03 -37.35
N LEU A 135 11.25 11.70 -36.38
CA LEU A 135 11.95 12.54 -35.43
C LEU A 135 12.93 11.73 -34.58
N TYR A 136 12.54 10.54 -34.11
CA TYR A 136 13.45 9.69 -33.33
C TYR A 136 14.74 9.40 -34.12
N ILE A 137 14.61 8.93 -35.36
CA ILE A 137 15.75 8.60 -36.24
C ILE A 137 16.59 9.85 -36.54
N GLU A 138 15.96 11.00 -36.80
CA GLU A 138 16.64 12.28 -37.01
C GLU A 138 17.51 12.64 -35.80
N ILE A 139 16.93 12.66 -34.61
CA ILE A 139 17.61 13.05 -33.38
C ILE A 139 18.72 12.06 -33.02
N ARG A 140 18.51 10.75 -33.21
CA ARG A 140 19.58 9.74 -33.00
C ARG A 140 20.77 9.99 -33.92
N LYS A 141 20.55 10.34 -35.19
CA LYS A 141 21.63 10.70 -36.14
C LYS A 141 22.36 11.97 -35.75
N VAL A 142 21.66 12.96 -35.19
CA VAL A 142 22.29 14.19 -34.67
C VAL A 142 23.18 13.85 -33.48
N ILE A 143 22.69 13.04 -32.53
CA ILE A 143 23.45 12.62 -31.36
C ILE A 143 24.68 11.77 -31.76
N SER A 144 24.56 10.84 -32.71
CA SER A 144 25.67 9.96 -33.10
C SER A 144 26.86 10.69 -33.72
N LYS A 145 26.66 11.91 -34.22
CA LYS A 145 27.72 12.77 -34.78
C LYS A 145 28.39 13.66 -33.73
N LYS A 146 27.87 13.70 -32.50
CA LYS A 146 28.45 14.52 -31.43
C LYS A 146 29.58 13.77 -30.74
N GLU A 147 30.72 14.44 -30.62
CA GLU A 147 31.84 13.98 -29.81
C GLU A 147 31.60 14.32 -28.32
N GLY A 148 32.24 13.57 -27.42
CA GLY A 148 32.26 13.89 -25.99
C GLY A 148 30.95 13.63 -25.23
N ILE A 149 30.06 12.76 -25.73
CA ILE A 149 28.88 12.35 -24.97
C ILE A 149 29.33 11.57 -23.72
N PRO A 150 28.93 11.99 -22.51
CA PRO A 150 29.26 11.27 -21.29
C PRO A 150 28.82 9.80 -21.34
N SER A 151 29.62 8.88 -20.79
CA SER A 151 29.35 7.43 -20.86
C SER A 151 28.01 7.03 -20.23
N ASN A 152 27.59 7.69 -19.15
CA ASN A 152 26.28 7.48 -18.56
C ASN A 152 25.13 7.86 -19.51
N LYS A 153 25.33 8.84 -20.39
CA LYS A 153 24.36 9.20 -21.43
C LYS A 153 24.31 8.21 -22.58
N LEU A 154 25.40 7.51 -22.87
CA LEU A 154 25.36 6.41 -23.84
C LEU A 154 24.47 5.25 -23.33
N ALA A 155 24.55 4.92 -22.04
CA ALA A 155 23.67 3.91 -21.45
C ALA A 155 22.18 4.32 -21.52
N ASP A 156 21.87 5.61 -21.31
CA ASP A 156 20.50 6.13 -21.47
C ASP A 156 19.98 5.96 -22.92
N LEU A 157 20.86 6.19 -23.91
CA LEU A 157 20.52 6.01 -25.33
C LEU A 157 20.26 4.55 -25.67
N ASP A 158 21.01 3.63 -25.08
CA ASP A 158 20.79 2.20 -25.24
C ASP A 158 19.40 1.78 -24.73
N HIS A 159 18.93 2.39 -23.64
CA HIS A 159 17.58 2.13 -23.11
C HIS A 159 16.51 2.65 -24.06
N LEU A 160 16.70 3.87 -24.56
CA LEU A 160 15.81 4.49 -25.54
C LEU A 160 15.71 3.64 -26.82
N ASP A 161 16.82 3.08 -27.30
CA ASP A 161 16.81 2.17 -28.47
C ASP A 161 16.03 0.90 -28.19
N MET A 162 16.19 0.32 -26.99
CA MET A 162 15.42 -0.87 -26.60
C MET A 162 13.92 -0.57 -26.58
N ILE A 163 13.48 0.50 -25.91
CA ILE A 163 12.05 0.86 -25.90
C ILE A 163 11.55 1.16 -27.32
N PHE A 164 12.31 1.92 -28.11
CA PHE A 164 11.96 2.19 -29.51
C PHE A 164 11.79 0.89 -30.32
N SER A 165 12.67 -0.10 -30.12
CA SER A 165 12.56 -1.40 -30.77
C SER A 165 11.31 -2.17 -30.33
N PHE A 166 10.97 -2.13 -29.03
CA PHE A 166 9.77 -2.77 -28.48
C PHE A 166 8.49 -2.14 -29.04
N CYS A 167 8.46 -0.81 -29.13
CA CYS A 167 7.38 -0.02 -29.74
C CYS A 167 7.18 -0.30 -31.23
N ASN A 168 8.14 -0.94 -31.90
CA ASN A 168 8.11 -1.30 -33.31
C ASN A 168 8.07 -2.81 -33.55
N GLY A 169 7.92 -3.62 -32.49
CA GLY A 169 7.85 -5.08 -32.61
C GLY A 169 9.17 -5.74 -33.05
N THR A 170 10.30 -5.07 -32.84
CA THR A 170 11.63 -5.55 -33.22
C THR A 170 12.49 -5.92 -32.00
N VAL A 171 13.48 -6.79 -32.20
CA VAL A 171 14.44 -7.17 -31.16
C VAL A 171 15.67 -6.26 -31.24
N SER A 172 16.05 -5.64 -30.12
CA SER A 172 17.26 -4.81 -30.05
C SER A 172 18.53 -5.65 -29.88
N LYS A 173 19.61 -5.32 -30.60
CA LYS A 173 20.94 -5.93 -30.42
C LYS A 173 21.48 -5.76 -28.98
N ILE A 174 21.07 -4.68 -28.31
CA ILE A 174 21.47 -4.39 -26.93
C ILE A 174 20.96 -5.46 -25.97
N ALA A 175 19.84 -6.13 -26.31
CA ALA A 175 19.29 -7.24 -25.54
C ALA A 175 20.30 -8.39 -25.39
N GLU A 176 21.17 -8.63 -26.38
CA GLU A 176 22.16 -9.73 -26.36
C GLU A 176 23.12 -9.63 -25.16
N LYS A 177 23.59 -8.42 -24.83
CA LYS A 177 24.44 -8.17 -23.67
C LYS A 177 23.71 -8.38 -22.34
N TYR A 178 22.41 -8.10 -22.30
CA TYR A 178 21.59 -8.35 -21.11
C TYR A 178 21.31 -9.84 -20.92
N ILE A 179 21.03 -10.54 -22.02
CA ILE A 179 20.80 -11.99 -22.07
C ILE A 179 22.03 -12.75 -21.55
N SER A 180 23.24 -12.40 -22.01
CA SER A 180 24.46 -13.12 -21.62
C SER A 180 24.74 -13.10 -20.10
N ASN A 181 24.29 -12.05 -19.40
CA ASN A 181 24.41 -11.94 -17.94
C ASN A 181 23.25 -12.61 -17.18
N ASN A 182 22.25 -13.13 -17.88
CA ASN A 182 21.01 -13.68 -17.30
C ASN A 182 20.57 -14.95 -18.05
N GLN A 183 21.52 -15.82 -18.40
CA GLN A 183 21.27 -16.96 -19.29
C GLN A 183 20.17 -17.90 -18.78
N ASP A 184 20.13 -18.18 -17.47
CA ASP A 184 19.10 -19.05 -16.88
C ASP A 184 17.70 -18.45 -17.02
N TYR A 185 17.58 -17.14 -16.79
CA TYR A 185 16.31 -16.42 -16.95
C TYR A 185 15.90 -16.35 -18.43
N TYR A 186 16.85 -16.10 -19.32
CA TYR A 186 16.61 -16.14 -20.76
C TYR A 186 16.10 -17.52 -21.20
N ASN A 187 16.77 -18.60 -20.79
CA ASN A 187 16.36 -19.97 -21.12
C ASN A 187 14.95 -20.28 -20.60
N TYR A 188 14.56 -19.69 -19.46
CA TYR A 188 13.23 -19.86 -18.88
C TYR A 188 12.14 -19.09 -19.64
N ILE A 189 12.45 -17.89 -20.15
CA ILE A 189 11.47 -16.97 -20.78
C ILE A 189 11.39 -17.13 -22.30
N SER A 190 12.51 -17.42 -22.96
CA SER A 190 12.60 -17.34 -24.42
C SER A 190 11.62 -18.30 -25.10
N GLY A 191 10.85 -17.76 -26.05
CA GLY A 191 9.86 -18.54 -26.80
C GLY A 191 8.65 -19.02 -25.98
N LYS A 192 8.46 -18.55 -24.73
CA LYS A 192 7.31 -18.89 -23.89
C LYS A 192 6.14 -17.93 -24.06
N LYS A 193 4.93 -18.45 -23.85
CA LYS A 193 3.71 -17.66 -23.66
C LYS A 193 3.59 -17.22 -22.20
N ILE A 194 3.46 -15.92 -21.97
CA ILE A 194 3.48 -15.34 -20.64
C ILE A 194 2.13 -14.68 -20.32
N ALA A 195 1.55 -15.06 -19.18
CA ALA A 195 0.48 -14.28 -18.56
C ALA A 195 1.08 -13.30 -17.55
N LEU A 196 0.97 -12.00 -17.82
CA LEU A 196 1.35 -10.94 -16.87
C LEU A 196 0.09 -10.43 -16.17
N VAL A 197 -0.10 -10.81 -14.90
CA VAL A 197 -1.35 -10.58 -14.16
C VAL A 197 -1.18 -9.42 -13.17
N VAL A 198 -2.02 -8.40 -13.33
CA VAL A 198 -2.07 -7.22 -12.45
C VAL A 198 -3.12 -7.44 -11.34
N PRO A 199 -2.89 -6.94 -10.11
CA PRO A 199 -3.73 -7.23 -8.94
C PRO A 199 -5.06 -6.44 -8.87
N THR A 200 -5.64 -6.07 -10.01
CA THR A 200 -6.93 -5.36 -10.07
C THR A 200 -8.08 -6.33 -9.82
N LEU A 201 -9.09 -5.95 -9.04
CA LEU A 201 -10.30 -6.73 -8.83
C LEU A 201 -11.11 -6.76 -10.13
N VAL A 202 -11.47 -7.95 -10.58
CA VAL A 202 -12.19 -8.19 -11.83
C VAL A 202 -13.18 -9.34 -11.65
N GLU A 203 -14.17 -9.40 -12.53
CA GLU A 203 -15.16 -10.48 -12.58
C GLU A 203 -15.02 -11.34 -13.85
N THR A 204 -13.97 -11.11 -14.65
CA THR A 204 -13.68 -11.89 -15.86
C THR A 204 -13.12 -13.26 -15.48
N LEU A 205 -13.63 -14.32 -16.12
CA LEU A 205 -13.34 -15.72 -15.80
C LEU A 205 -12.03 -16.21 -16.45
N ASP A 206 -10.93 -15.47 -16.27
CA ASP A 206 -9.68 -15.68 -17.02
C ASP A 206 -8.74 -16.70 -16.39
N ALA A 207 -9.11 -17.31 -15.26
CA ALA A 207 -8.23 -18.20 -14.49
C ALA A 207 -7.66 -19.35 -15.32
N SER A 208 -8.50 -20.01 -16.13
CA SER A 208 -8.05 -21.12 -16.96
C SER A 208 -7.06 -20.70 -18.05
N GLU A 209 -7.20 -19.50 -18.62
CA GLU A 209 -6.29 -19.00 -19.64
C GLU A 209 -4.94 -18.60 -19.02
N ILE A 210 -4.98 -17.93 -17.87
CA ILE A 210 -3.80 -17.52 -17.10
C ILE A 210 -2.99 -18.76 -16.69
N ASP A 211 -3.61 -19.74 -16.04
CA ASP A 211 -2.93 -20.96 -15.60
C ASP A 211 -2.54 -21.88 -16.79
N GLY A 212 -3.14 -21.68 -17.97
CA GLY A 212 -2.78 -22.37 -19.21
C GLY A 212 -1.54 -21.84 -19.92
N SER A 213 -0.99 -20.69 -19.50
CA SER A 213 0.23 -20.11 -20.10
C SER A 213 1.48 -20.97 -19.78
N ASP A 214 2.62 -20.72 -20.42
CA ASP A 214 3.87 -21.39 -20.05
C ASP A 214 4.44 -20.83 -18.74
N VAL A 215 4.29 -19.51 -18.54
CA VAL A 215 4.80 -18.77 -17.40
C VAL A 215 3.76 -17.77 -16.91
N VAL A 216 3.50 -17.74 -15.61
CA VAL A 216 2.63 -16.74 -14.96
C VAL A 216 3.49 -15.77 -14.15
N VAL A 217 3.38 -14.50 -14.48
CA VAL A 217 4.09 -13.40 -13.84
C VAL A 217 3.10 -12.55 -13.05
N ARG A 218 3.40 -12.29 -11.77
CA ARG A 218 2.63 -11.37 -10.92
C ARG A 218 3.51 -10.24 -10.39
N LEU A 219 2.87 -9.20 -9.85
CA LEU A 219 3.54 -8.08 -9.21
C LEU A 219 3.42 -8.21 -7.68
N ASN A 220 4.53 -8.07 -6.96
CA ASN A 220 4.61 -8.00 -5.50
C ASN A 220 4.02 -9.22 -4.73
N TYR A 221 4.07 -10.42 -5.31
CA TYR A 221 3.62 -11.69 -4.70
C TYR A 221 4.52 -12.13 -3.53
N SER A 222 4.22 -11.68 -2.33
CA SER A 222 5.00 -11.84 -1.09
C SER A 222 4.69 -13.11 -0.32
N TYR A 223 3.53 -13.74 -0.53
CA TYR A 223 3.16 -15.03 0.10
C TYR A 223 2.31 -15.88 -0.83
N LYS A 224 2.27 -17.19 -0.55
CA LYS A 224 1.59 -18.17 -1.40
C LYS A 224 0.08 -17.87 -1.52
N GLY A 225 -0.41 -17.73 -2.75
CA GLY A 225 -1.80 -17.42 -3.07
C GLY A 225 -2.17 -15.93 -3.04
N GLN A 226 -1.24 -15.01 -2.75
CA GLN A 226 -1.54 -13.58 -2.75
C GLN A 226 -2.00 -13.10 -4.14
N GLY A 227 -3.18 -12.49 -4.21
CA GLY A 227 -3.71 -11.98 -5.48
C GLY A 227 -4.03 -13.09 -6.51
N CYS A 228 -4.09 -14.35 -6.08
CA CYS A 228 -4.60 -15.47 -6.85
C CYS A 228 -6.11 -15.65 -6.60
N ASP A 229 -6.81 -16.18 -7.59
CA ASP A 229 -8.24 -16.50 -7.51
C ASP A 229 -8.56 -17.61 -8.50
N MET A 230 -9.12 -18.73 -8.02
CA MET A 230 -9.35 -19.93 -8.85
C MET A 230 -10.37 -19.73 -9.98
N ILE A 231 -11.21 -18.69 -9.89
CA ILE A 231 -12.25 -18.37 -10.86
C ILE A 231 -11.77 -17.28 -11.82
N TYR A 232 -11.20 -16.20 -11.26
CA TYR A 232 -10.94 -14.99 -12.03
C TYR A 232 -9.48 -14.83 -12.48
N LYS A 233 -8.50 -15.30 -11.69
CA LYS A 233 -7.08 -14.91 -11.85
C LYS A 233 -6.07 -16.05 -11.95
N GLY A 234 -6.52 -17.29 -11.81
CA GLY A 234 -5.65 -18.46 -11.69
C GLY A 234 -4.98 -18.54 -10.32
N VAL A 235 -4.36 -19.69 -10.05
CA VAL A 235 -3.68 -20.00 -8.78
C VAL A 235 -2.17 -20.11 -8.92
N ARG A 236 -1.63 -20.14 -10.14
CA ARG A 236 -0.19 -20.25 -10.38
C ARG A 236 0.50 -18.88 -10.35
N THR A 237 1.74 -18.89 -9.86
CA THR A 237 2.70 -17.79 -9.98
C THR A 237 4.09 -18.39 -10.12
N ASP A 238 4.76 -18.15 -11.25
CA ASP A 238 6.11 -18.66 -11.50
C ASP A 238 7.18 -17.59 -11.25
N ILE A 239 6.86 -16.33 -11.55
CA ILE A 239 7.77 -15.19 -11.40
C ILE A 239 7.01 -14.06 -10.71
N SER A 240 7.69 -13.36 -9.80
CA SER A 240 7.15 -12.13 -9.23
C SER A 240 8.13 -10.97 -9.36
N TYR A 241 7.59 -9.84 -9.80
CA TYR A 241 8.31 -8.57 -9.92
C TYR A 241 7.96 -7.65 -8.76
N TYR A 242 8.98 -7.12 -8.08
CA TYR A 242 8.81 -6.37 -6.84
C TYR A 242 9.33 -4.94 -6.97
N ASN A 243 8.52 -4.00 -6.49
CA ASN A 243 9.01 -2.67 -6.22
C ASN A 243 9.91 -2.67 -4.96
N LYS A 244 10.63 -1.56 -4.73
CA LYS A 244 11.54 -1.42 -3.59
C LYS A 244 10.83 -1.55 -2.23
N MET A 245 9.62 -1.00 -2.10
CA MET A 245 8.87 -1.03 -0.84
C MET A 245 8.49 -2.47 -0.46
N THR A 246 7.98 -3.25 -1.41
CA THR A 246 7.61 -4.66 -1.19
C THR A 246 8.85 -5.52 -0.93
N LEU A 247 9.97 -5.28 -1.62
CA LEU A 247 11.22 -6.00 -1.32
C LEU A 247 11.69 -5.76 0.12
N ASN A 248 11.63 -4.52 0.59
CA ASN A 248 11.99 -4.20 1.98
C ASN A 248 11.06 -4.92 2.96
N LYS A 249 9.74 -4.94 2.69
CA LYS A 249 8.80 -5.71 3.51
C LYS A 249 9.08 -7.21 3.49
N LEU A 250 9.48 -7.77 2.35
CA LEU A 250 9.87 -9.18 2.27
C LEU A 250 11.11 -9.47 3.13
N ASP A 251 12.07 -8.55 3.14
CA ASP A 251 13.26 -8.63 4.01
C ASP A 251 12.88 -8.55 5.50
N GLU A 252 12.03 -7.60 5.86
CA GLU A 252 11.59 -7.35 7.25
C GLU A 252 10.66 -8.43 7.81
N GLU A 253 9.64 -8.84 7.05
CA GLU A 253 8.57 -9.73 7.52
C GLU A 253 8.90 -11.21 7.28
N PHE A 254 9.65 -11.52 6.22
CA PHE A 254 9.94 -12.90 5.79
C PHE A 254 11.44 -13.23 5.80
N SER A 255 12.27 -12.41 6.46
CA SER A 255 13.73 -12.59 6.52
C SER A 255 14.38 -12.71 5.13
N GLY A 256 13.81 -12.02 4.14
CA GLY A 256 14.26 -12.02 2.75
C GLY A 256 13.91 -13.29 1.97
N GLN A 257 13.12 -14.20 2.55
CA GLN A 257 12.72 -15.44 1.90
C GLN A 257 11.54 -15.20 0.95
N ALA A 258 11.73 -15.55 -0.31
CA ALA A 258 10.67 -15.57 -1.31
C ALA A 258 9.77 -16.81 -1.13
N PRO A 259 8.49 -16.75 -1.56
CA PRO A 259 7.65 -17.94 -1.67
C PRO A 259 8.34 -19.07 -2.45
N ASP A 260 8.21 -20.31 -1.95
CA ASP A 260 8.94 -21.47 -2.44
C ASP A 260 8.51 -21.91 -3.85
N ASP A 261 7.27 -21.59 -4.21
CA ASP A 261 6.65 -21.81 -5.50
C ASP A 261 7.22 -20.93 -6.63
N LEU A 262 7.85 -19.80 -6.30
CA LEU A 262 8.52 -18.96 -7.30
C LEU A 262 9.75 -19.64 -7.90
N LYS A 263 9.87 -19.55 -9.23
CA LYS A 263 11.09 -19.88 -9.98
C LYS A 263 12.07 -18.72 -9.97
N PHE A 264 11.56 -17.50 -10.11
CA PHE A 264 12.37 -16.28 -10.06
C PHE A 264 11.69 -15.18 -9.24
N LEU A 265 12.52 -14.44 -8.50
CA LEU A 265 12.18 -13.18 -7.87
C LEU A 265 12.90 -12.06 -8.60
N VAL A 266 12.19 -11.07 -9.13
CA VAL A 266 12.79 -9.95 -9.87
C VAL A 266 12.57 -8.63 -9.13
N GLY A 267 13.64 -7.92 -8.78
CA GLY A 267 13.55 -6.79 -7.84
C GLY A 267 14.19 -5.47 -8.29
N LYS A 268 13.52 -4.35 -8.00
CA LYS A 268 14.10 -2.99 -8.09
C LYS A 268 14.93 -2.65 -6.84
N GLY A 269 16.03 -3.36 -6.61
CA GLY A 269 16.80 -3.18 -5.38
C GLY A 269 18.07 -3.99 -5.23
N LYS A 270 18.57 -4.03 -3.99
CA LYS A 270 19.63 -4.96 -3.56
C LYS A 270 19.05 -6.38 -3.51
N SER A 271 19.90 -7.38 -3.73
CA SER A 271 19.52 -8.78 -3.54
C SER A 271 19.13 -9.02 -2.08
N ILE A 272 17.97 -9.62 -1.87
CA ILE A 272 17.48 -10.04 -0.55
C ILE A 272 17.44 -11.56 -0.39
N ASP A 273 17.44 -12.31 -1.50
CA ASP A 273 17.34 -13.77 -1.46
C ASP A 273 18.70 -14.41 -1.17
N ARG A 274 18.72 -15.30 -0.17
CA ARG A 274 19.87 -16.13 0.20
C ARG A 274 19.93 -17.45 -0.58
N ASN A 275 18.86 -17.79 -1.31
CA ASN A 275 18.66 -19.07 -2.01
C ASN A 275 18.78 -18.97 -3.54
N ASN A 276 19.46 -17.94 -4.07
CA ASN A 276 19.85 -17.78 -5.47
C ASN A 276 18.73 -17.59 -6.53
N LYS A 277 17.46 -17.34 -6.16
CA LYS A 277 16.37 -17.08 -7.13
C LYS A 277 16.18 -15.60 -7.46
N TYR A 278 16.97 -14.72 -6.84
CA TYR A 278 16.89 -13.28 -7.07
C TYR A 278 17.58 -12.86 -8.37
N ARG A 279 16.86 -12.07 -9.16
CA ARG A 279 17.38 -11.30 -10.27
C ARG A 279 17.12 -9.82 -10.05
N ARG A 280 18.11 -8.98 -10.37
CA ARG A 280 17.90 -7.54 -10.38
C ARG A 280 17.12 -7.13 -11.62
N LEU A 281 16.01 -6.41 -11.43
CA LEU A 281 15.26 -5.78 -12.51
C LEU A 281 16.18 -4.80 -13.26
N TYR A 282 16.10 -4.84 -14.59
CA TYR A 282 16.74 -3.84 -15.40
C TYR A 282 15.89 -2.56 -15.48
N PRO A 283 16.36 -1.40 -14.99
CA PRO A 283 15.55 -0.19 -14.95
C PRO A 283 15.55 0.52 -16.31
N PHE A 284 14.37 0.94 -16.77
CA PHE A 284 14.18 1.71 -18.00
C PHE A 284 13.79 3.18 -17.75
N ASP A 285 13.93 3.65 -16.50
CA ASP A 285 13.37 4.92 -16.03
C ASP A 285 13.86 6.15 -16.84
N ASN A 286 15.04 6.09 -17.44
CA ASN A 286 15.61 7.20 -18.22
C ASN A 286 14.98 7.41 -19.61
N SER A 287 14.04 6.54 -20.01
CA SER A 287 13.34 6.65 -21.28
C SER A 287 12.01 7.41 -21.22
N LEU A 288 11.57 7.80 -20.02
CA LEU A 288 10.43 8.71 -19.87
C LEU A 288 10.87 10.17 -19.97
N LEU A 289 9.96 11.03 -20.42
CA LEU A 289 10.14 12.47 -20.35
C LEU A 289 10.42 12.94 -18.91
N ASN A 290 9.64 12.42 -17.97
CA ASN A 290 9.73 12.72 -16.55
C ASN A 290 9.45 11.47 -15.70
N GLY A 291 10.07 11.41 -14.52
CA GLY A 291 9.79 10.35 -13.55
C GLY A 291 10.37 8.98 -13.92
N THR A 292 9.72 7.93 -13.43
CA THR A 292 10.16 6.54 -13.46
C THR A 292 9.00 5.64 -13.83
N PHE A 293 9.25 4.54 -14.54
CA PHE A 293 8.16 3.62 -14.86
C PHE A 293 7.58 3.00 -13.58
N ASN A 294 6.26 2.76 -13.56
CA ASN A 294 5.67 1.93 -12.52
C ASN A 294 6.07 0.46 -12.74
N MET A 295 5.60 -0.47 -11.90
CA MET A 295 6.03 -1.86 -12.01
C MET A 295 5.58 -2.56 -13.29
N LEU A 296 4.43 -2.19 -13.86
CA LEU A 296 3.89 -2.88 -15.03
C LEU A 296 4.76 -2.66 -16.29
N PRO A 297 5.03 -1.42 -16.77
CA PRO A 297 5.90 -1.20 -17.91
C PRO A 297 7.31 -1.73 -17.65
N ASN A 298 7.86 -1.55 -16.44
CA ASN A 298 9.18 -2.11 -16.12
C ASN A 298 9.21 -3.63 -16.29
N THR A 299 8.18 -4.33 -15.81
CA THR A 299 8.06 -5.78 -15.98
C THR A 299 7.92 -6.16 -17.44
N LEU A 300 7.06 -5.47 -18.19
CA LEU A 300 6.86 -5.71 -19.61
C LEU A 300 8.17 -5.55 -20.41
N PHE A 301 8.89 -4.45 -20.20
CA PHE A 301 10.13 -4.17 -20.93
C PHE A 301 11.22 -5.19 -20.58
N ASP A 302 11.33 -5.53 -19.30
CA ASP A 302 12.28 -6.54 -18.84
C ASP A 302 11.98 -7.92 -19.44
N LEU A 303 10.71 -8.33 -19.52
CA LEU A 303 10.31 -9.58 -20.18
C LEU A 303 10.61 -9.55 -21.70
N LEU A 304 10.32 -8.43 -22.38
CA LEU A 304 10.56 -8.29 -23.82
C LEU A 304 12.04 -8.43 -24.21
N VAL A 305 12.98 -8.05 -23.34
CA VAL A 305 14.42 -8.29 -23.53
C VAL A 305 14.72 -9.78 -23.79
N PHE A 306 13.98 -10.68 -23.14
CA PHE A 306 14.23 -12.12 -23.20
C PHE A 306 13.44 -12.84 -24.31
N SER A 307 12.85 -12.09 -25.24
CA SER A 307 12.23 -12.62 -26.46
C SER A 307 11.19 -13.75 -26.21
N PRO A 308 10.14 -13.51 -25.42
CA PRO A 308 9.03 -14.45 -25.32
C PRO A 308 8.34 -14.62 -26.69
N SER A 309 7.56 -15.70 -26.85
CA SER A 309 6.71 -15.86 -28.03
C SER A 309 5.52 -14.91 -27.96
N GLU A 310 4.98 -14.71 -26.76
CA GLU A 310 3.80 -13.90 -26.49
C GLU A 310 3.79 -13.44 -25.02
N ILE A 311 3.31 -12.23 -24.77
CA ILE A 311 2.94 -11.73 -23.44
C ILE A 311 1.50 -11.24 -23.54
N LYS A 312 0.58 -11.84 -22.77
CA LYS A 312 -0.76 -11.28 -22.57
C LYS A 312 -0.82 -10.61 -21.20
N ILE A 313 -1.22 -9.34 -21.17
CA ILE A 313 -1.37 -8.56 -19.95
C ILE A 313 -2.83 -8.65 -19.50
N PHE A 314 -3.04 -9.17 -18.29
CA PHE A 314 -4.34 -9.37 -17.69
C PHE A 314 -4.60 -8.36 -16.58
N HIS A 315 -5.84 -7.87 -16.57
CA HIS A 315 -6.48 -7.11 -15.49
C HIS A 315 -5.78 -5.80 -15.16
N SER A 316 -5.18 -5.15 -16.15
CA SER A 316 -4.56 -3.85 -15.92
C SER A 316 -5.49 -2.74 -16.36
N ASP A 317 -5.91 -1.89 -15.43
CA ASP A 317 -6.58 -0.62 -15.71
C ASP A 317 -5.59 0.56 -15.68
N MET A 318 -4.28 0.28 -15.78
CA MET A 318 -3.20 1.26 -15.62
C MET A 318 -3.28 2.09 -14.33
N GLN A 319 -3.87 1.53 -13.26
CA GLN A 319 -4.11 2.19 -11.98
C GLN A 319 -5.24 3.23 -12.00
N LEU A 320 -6.22 3.12 -12.90
CA LEU A 320 -7.38 4.02 -12.93
C LEU A 320 -8.20 3.97 -11.64
N LYS A 321 -8.45 2.79 -11.07
CA LYS A 321 -9.34 2.61 -9.93
C LYS A 321 -8.56 2.16 -8.69
N PRO A 322 -8.27 3.07 -7.74
CA PRO A 322 -7.47 2.73 -6.56
C PRO A 322 -8.15 1.65 -5.68
N SER A 323 -9.47 1.70 -5.54
CA SER A 323 -10.25 0.81 -4.66
C SER A 323 -10.41 -0.62 -5.17
N LEU A 324 -10.02 -0.93 -6.41
CA LEU A 324 -10.19 -2.25 -6.99
C LEU A 324 -8.95 -3.11 -6.82
N ARG A 325 -8.44 -3.31 -5.60
CA ARG A 325 -7.42 -4.35 -5.38
C ARG A 325 -8.05 -5.59 -4.79
N VAL A 326 -7.56 -6.76 -5.19
CA VAL A 326 -8.05 -8.04 -4.65
C VAL A 326 -7.97 -8.01 -3.13
N LYS A 327 -9.01 -8.50 -2.45
CA LYS A 327 -9.04 -8.63 -0.98
C LYS A 327 -7.77 -9.33 -0.49
N ASN A 328 -7.15 -8.82 0.57
CA ASN A 328 -5.87 -9.29 1.13
C ASN A 328 -4.63 -9.10 0.25
N TYR A 329 -4.70 -8.34 -0.85
CA TYR A 329 -3.50 -7.99 -1.59
C TYR A 329 -2.49 -7.20 -0.73
N TYR A 330 -2.98 -6.45 0.24
CA TYR A 330 -2.16 -5.91 1.33
C TYR A 330 -2.55 -6.58 2.66
N SER A 331 -1.61 -6.60 3.62
CA SER A 331 -1.89 -7.06 4.99
C SER A 331 -3.05 -6.26 5.60
N GLU A 332 -3.86 -6.87 6.47
CA GLU A 332 -5.09 -6.26 7.01
C GLU A 332 -4.87 -4.86 7.61
N ASN A 333 -3.71 -4.64 8.25
CA ASN A 333 -3.34 -3.37 8.88
C ASN A 333 -2.63 -2.37 7.94
N SER A 334 -2.58 -2.64 6.64
CA SER A 334 -1.95 -1.73 5.69
C SER A 334 -2.80 -0.49 5.51
N ILE A 335 -2.19 0.70 5.60
CA ILE A 335 -2.81 1.99 5.21
C ILE A 335 -3.36 1.97 3.78
N LEU A 336 -2.88 1.04 2.95
CA LEU A 336 -3.33 0.82 1.59
C LEU A 336 -4.69 0.10 1.49
N ASN A 337 -5.27 -0.32 2.63
CA ASN A 337 -6.64 -0.81 2.75
C ASN A 337 -7.64 0.30 3.10
N GLU A 338 -7.18 1.49 3.51
CA GLU A 338 -8.06 2.65 3.74
C GLU A 338 -8.28 3.42 2.43
N ASP A 339 -9.48 3.34 1.85
CA ASP A 339 -9.76 3.91 0.52
C ASP A 339 -9.29 5.36 0.33
N GLU A 340 -9.59 6.26 1.28
CA GLU A 340 -9.32 7.69 1.13
C GLU A 340 -7.85 8.07 1.42
N LEU A 341 -7.21 7.50 2.44
CA LEU A 341 -5.77 7.72 2.67
C LEU A 341 -4.92 7.05 1.60
N PHE A 342 -5.35 5.89 1.11
CA PHE A 342 -4.72 5.20 0.00
C PHE A 342 -4.77 6.06 -1.27
N LYS A 343 -5.94 6.60 -1.64
CA LYS A 343 -6.07 7.54 -2.76
C LYS A 343 -5.05 8.68 -2.64
N ALA A 344 -5.03 9.36 -1.49
CA ALA A 344 -4.09 10.46 -1.25
C ALA A 344 -2.63 10.01 -1.41
N SER A 345 -2.24 8.89 -0.78
CA SER A 345 -0.88 8.36 -0.83
C SER A 345 -0.46 7.96 -2.26
N VAL A 346 -1.36 7.32 -3.02
CA VAL A 346 -1.09 6.91 -4.39
C VAL A 346 -1.04 8.11 -5.33
N SER A 347 -1.90 9.12 -5.17
CA SER A 347 -1.79 10.39 -5.91
C SER A 347 -0.40 11.00 -5.77
N LYS A 348 0.13 11.05 -4.54
CA LYS A 348 1.51 11.50 -4.29
C LYS A 348 2.54 10.67 -5.04
N SER A 349 2.37 9.34 -5.08
CA SER A 349 3.31 8.46 -5.80
C SER A 349 3.34 8.72 -7.31
N PHE A 350 2.22 9.13 -7.92
CA PHE A 350 2.21 9.38 -9.36
C PHE A 350 3.07 10.57 -9.81
N SER A 351 3.40 11.51 -8.91
CA SER A 351 4.24 12.67 -9.26
C SER A 351 5.65 12.27 -9.73
N ILE A 352 6.12 11.06 -9.36
CA ILE A 352 7.39 10.48 -9.81
C ILE A 352 7.23 9.42 -10.89
N HIS A 353 6.01 9.16 -11.36
CA HIS A 353 5.76 8.07 -12.31
C HIS A 353 5.33 8.53 -13.70
N ASP A 354 4.79 9.73 -13.89
CA ASP A 354 4.33 10.18 -15.22
C ASP A 354 3.41 9.15 -15.92
N PRO A 355 2.20 8.90 -15.38
CA PRO A 355 1.31 7.87 -15.90
C PRO A 355 0.87 8.12 -17.36
N PHE A 356 0.94 9.36 -17.85
CA PHE A 356 0.59 9.71 -19.23
C PHE A 356 1.61 9.19 -20.23
N GLY A 357 2.91 9.39 -19.96
CA GLY A 357 3.98 8.83 -20.78
C GLY A 357 3.94 7.30 -20.80
N GLN A 358 3.67 6.68 -19.65
CA GLN A 358 3.54 5.21 -19.55
C GLN A 358 2.36 4.68 -20.38
N LEU A 359 1.21 5.34 -20.31
CA LEU A 359 0.02 4.98 -21.10
C LEU A 359 0.32 5.02 -22.59
N ASN A 360 0.93 6.11 -23.08
CA ASN A 360 1.27 6.29 -24.49
C ASN A 360 2.24 5.20 -24.99
N ILE A 361 3.28 4.91 -24.20
CA ILE A 361 4.29 3.88 -24.56
C ILE A 361 3.67 2.49 -24.59
N ILE A 362 2.88 2.11 -23.57
CA ILE A 362 2.21 0.80 -23.56
C ILE A 362 1.19 0.70 -24.70
N ARG A 363 0.40 1.74 -24.95
CA ARG A 363 -0.56 1.80 -26.08
C ARG A 363 0.15 1.51 -27.39
N ARG A 364 1.32 2.13 -27.59
CA ARG A 364 2.12 1.95 -28.80
C ARG A 364 2.68 0.52 -28.91
N ILE A 365 3.21 -0.04 -27.83
CA ILE A 365 3.72 -1.42 -27.82
C ILE A 365 2.60 -2.41 -28.16
N VAL A 366 1.46 -2.35 -27.47
CA VAL A 366 0.33 -3.26 -27.73
C VAL A 366 -0.16 -3.13 -29.17
N LYS A 367 -0.20 -1.90 -29.71
CA LYS A 367 -0.65 -1.65 -31.09
C LYS A 367 0.29 -2.21 -32.15
N ASN A 368 1.61 -2.09 -31.94
CA ASN A 368 2.60 -2.34 -33.00
C ASN A 368 3.39 -3.63 -32.82
N ASN A 369 3.41 -4.21 -31.62
CA ASN A 369 4.13 -5.43 -31.31
C ASN A 369 3.15 -6.59 -31.17
N SER A 370 3.02 -7.40 -32.22
CA SER A 370 2.09 -8.53 -32.28
C SER A 370 2.30 -9.60 -31.20
N LYS A 371 3.43 -9.56 -30.49
CA LYS A 371 3.70 -10.46 -29.36
C LYS A 371 3.12 -9.96 -28.04
N VAL A 372 2.62 -8.72 -27.96
CA VAL A 372 2.07 -8.15 -26.72
C VAL A 372 0.57 -7.96 -26.88
N LEU A 373 -0.19 -8.75 -26.13
CA LEU A 373 -1.65 -8.73 -26.13
C LEU A 373 -2.15 -8.03 -24.87
N ALA A 374 -3.23 -7.27 -25.03
CA ALA A 374 -3.99 -6.70 -23.92
C ALA A 374 -5.29 -7.49 -23.75
N ASP A 375 -5.71 -7.71 -22.51
CA ASP A 375 -7.08 -8.13 -22.22
C ASP A 375 -8.08 -6.98 -22.47
N ASP A 376 -9.37 -7.25 -22.26
CA ASP A 376 -10.42 -6.26 -22.51
C ASP A 376 -10.27 -5.02 -21.62
N ILE A 377 -9.85 -5.19 -20.36
CA ILE A 377 -9.71 -4.10 -19.38
C ILE A 377 -8.57 -3.16 -19.78
N LEU A 378 -7.41 -3.72 -20.11
CA LEU A 378 -6.30 -2.93 -20.59
C LEU A 378 -6.63 -2.30 -21.93
N THR A 379 -7.27 -3.03 -22.85
CA THR A 379 -7.69 -2.49 -24.15
C THR A 379 -8.60 -1.28 -24.01
N LEU A 380 -9.61 -1.35 -23.14
CA LEU A 380 -10.49 -0.21 -22.82
C LEU A 380 -9.68 1.00 -22.32
N THR A 381 -8.73 0.76 -21.42
CA THR A 381 -7.88 1.82 -20.86
C THR A 381 -6.94 2.43 -21.90
N LEU A 382 -6.30 1.60 -22.74
CA LEU A 382 -5.41 2.05 -23.81
C LEU A 382 -6.16 2.80 -24.91
N ASN A 383 -7.46 2.55 -25.10
CA ASN A 383 -8.27 3.28 -26.07
C ASN A 383 -8.71 4.66 -25.59
N MET A 384 -8.57 5.00 -24.31
CA MET A 384 -8.83 6.35 -23.80
C MET A 384 -7.83 7.35 -24.39
N SER A 385 -8.30 8.54 -24.70
CA SER A 385 -7.41 9.69 -24.89
C SER A 385 -6.72 10.06 -23.56
N ASN A 386 -5.59 10.76 -23.64
CA ASN A 386 -4.89 11.20 -22.42
C ASN A 386 -5.73 12.17 -21.57
N VAL A 387 -6.61 12.95 -22.20
CA VAL A 387 -7.54 13.85 -21.51
C VAL A 387 -8.59 13.05 -20.73
N GLU A 388 -9.23 12.06 -21.37
CA GLU A 388 -10.21 11.19 -20.70
C GLU A 388 -9.56 10.41 -19.56
N TYR A 389 -8.36 9.86 -19.80
CA TYR A 389 -7.59 9.14 -18.79
C TYR A 389 -7.22 10.04 -17.59
N ALA A 390 -6.75 11.26 -17.84
CA ALA A 390 -6.44 12.25 -16.79
C ALA A 390 -7.70 12.66 -16.00
N SER A 391 -8.84 12.81 -16.66
CA SER A 391 -10.12 13.08 -16.02
C SER A 391 -10.55 11.92 -15.12
N CYS A 392 -10.50 10.69 -15.62
CA CYS A 392 -10.82 9.49 -14.84
C CYS A 392 -9.91 9.35 -13.61
N LEU A 393 -8.60 9.58 -13.75
CA LEU A 393 -7.69 9.59 -12.61
C LEU A 393 -8.08 10.67 -11.59
N THR A 394 -8.40 11.89 -12.05
CA THR A 394 -8.82 12.98 -11.15
C THR A 394 -10.02 12.59 -10.32
N GLU A 395 -11.06 12.02 -10.95
CA GLU A 395 -12.28 11.65 -10.23
C GLU A 395 -12.08 10.43 -9.32
N ASN A 396 -11.37 9.40 -9.78
CA ASN A 396 -11.18 8.17 -9.01
C ASN A 396 -10.27 8.35 -7.79
N TYR A 397 -9.31 9.27 -7.86
CA TYR A 397 -8.37 9.59 -6.78
C TYR A 397 -8.77 10.81 -5.97
N ARG A 398 -9.92 11.41 -6.28
CA ARG A 398 -10.45 12.50 -5.50
C ARG A 398 -10.78 12.02 -4.09
N VAL A 399 -10.18 12.71 -3.12
CA VAL A 399 -10.37 12.42 -1.70
C VAL A 399 -11.63 13.12 -1.21
N ASN A 400 -12.55 12.39 -0.59
CA ASN A 400 -13.74 12.94 0.04
C ASN A 400 -13.57 12.99 1.56
N PHE A 401 -12.96 14.07 2.05
CA PHE A 401 -12.74 14.25 3.49
C PHE A 401 -14.04 14.37 4.29
N ASN A 402 -15.13 14.83 3.70
CA ASN A 402 -16.42 14.87 4.39
C ASN A 402 -16.94 13.46 4.65
N LYS A 403 -16.78 12.54 3.69
CA LYS A 403 -17.10 11.12 3.88
C LYS A 403 -16.27 10.51 5.01
N LYS A 404 -14.96 10.78 5.02
CA LYS A 404 -14.07 10.30 6.09
C LYS A 404 -14.45 10.88 7.46
N ALA A 405 -14.71 12.18 7.55
CA ALA A 405 -15.13 12.81 8.80
C ALA A 405 -16.48 12.26 9.30
N LEU A 406 -17.41 11.94 8.39
CA LEU A 406 -18.68 11.28 8.73
C LEU A 406 -18.48 9.82 9.17
N GLU A 407 -17.59 9.07 8.51
CA GLU A 407 -17.22 7.71 8.92
C GLU A 407 -16.53 7.72 10.30
N ASP A 408 -15.61 8.64 10.54
CA ASP A 408 -14.92 8.84 11.82
C ASP A 408 -15.91 9.23 12.93
N GLN A 409 -16.85 10.15 12.65
CA GLN A 409 -17.93 10.50 13.58
C GLN A 409 -18.86 9.31 13.88
N HIS A 410 -19.16 8.49 12.87
CA HIS A 410 -20.01 7.32 13.06
C HIS A 410 -19.32 6.25 13.90
N ILE A 411 -18.03 6.00 13.67
CA ILE A 411 -17.20 5.10 14.49
C ILE A 411 -17.11 5.62 15.93
N GLU A 412 -16.91 6.91 16.12
CA GLU A 412 -16.88 7.52 17.46
C GLU A 412 -18.24 7.37 18.16
N SER A 413 -19.36 7.59 17.46
CA SER A 413 -20.70 7.38 18.03
C SER A 413 -20.97 5.93 18.42
N THR A 414 -20.54 4.98 17.59
CA THR A 414 -20.67 3.53 17.84
C THR A 414 -19.80 3.09 19.02
N ASN A 415 -18.58 3.62 19.12
CA ASN A 415 -17.68 3.34 20.23
C ASN A 415 -18.21 3.94 21.55
N ILE A 416 -18.81 5.12 21.53
CA ILE A 416 -19.46 5.73 22.69
C ILE A 416 -20.63 4.85 23.17
N GLU A 417 -21.44 4.34 22.25
CA GLU A 417 -22.55 3.42 22.57
C GLU A 417 -22.02 2.12 23.20
N LEU A 418 -21.00 1.49 22.59
CA LEU A 418 -20.37 0.28 23.12
C LEU A 418 -19.74 0.50 24.51
N ILE A 419 -19.06 1.64 24.72
CA ILE A 419 -18.49 2.00 26.02
C ILE A 419 -19.61 2.21 27.06
N SER A 420 -20.73 2.80 26.68
CA SER A 420 -21.91 2.97 27.54
C SER A 420 -22.50 1.61 27.94
N GLU A 421 -22.67 0.69 27.00
CA GLU A 421 -23.13 -0.68 27.26
C GLU A 421 -22.17 -1.42 28.21
N LEU A 422 -20.86 -1.32 27.97
CA LEU A 422 -19.84 -1.92 28.83
C LEU A 422 -19.87 -1.34 30.25
N ARG A 423 -20.04 -0.02 30.40
CA ARG A 423 -20.18 0.64 31.71
C ARG A 423 -21.42 0.16 32.46
N ASN A 424 -22.55 0.03 31.77
CA ASN A 424 -23.79 -0.50 32.36
C ASN A 424 -23.63 -1.96 32.79
N LYS A 425 -22.94 -2.77 31.99
CA LYS A 425 -22.65 -4.17 32.31
C LYS A 425 -21.73 -4.29 33.53
N ILE A 426 -20.68 -3.46 33.61
CA ILE A 426 -19.78 -3.40 34.78
C ILE A 426 -20.55 -2.97 36.03
N LYS A 427 -21.41 -1.95 35.94
CA LYS A 427 -22.25 -1.50 37.06
C LYS A 427 -23.15 -2.64 37.57
N SER A 428 -23.83 -3.34 36.67
CA SER A 428 -24.68 -4.49 37.02
C SER A 428 -23.89 -5.63 37.67
N LEU A 429 -22.66 -5.91 37.20
CA LEU A 429 -21.79 -6.91 37.82
C LEU A 429 -21.34 -6.50 39.22
N ASN A 430 -21.02 -5.22 39.44
CA ASN A 430 -20.66 -4.69 40.76
C ASN A 430 -21.83 -4.75 41.75
N GLU A 431 -23.05 -4.41 41.31
CA GLU A 431 -24.27 -4.55 42.13
C GLU A 431 -24.51 -6.02 42.53
N LYS A 432 -24.31 -6.95 41.59
CA LYS A 432 -24.37 -8.40 41.88
C LYS A 432 -23.27 -8.84 42.85
N ALA A 433 -22.05 -8.33 42.71
CA ALA A 433 -20.94 -8.63 43.61
C ALA A 433 -21.22 -8.16 45.05
N ILE A 434 -21.69 -6.91 45.21
CA ILE A 434 -22.10 -6.36 46.52
C ILE A 434 -23.24 -7.20 47.12
N HIS A 435 -24.21 -7.63 46.32
CA HIS A 435 -25.27 -8.51 46.80
C HIS A 435 -24.74 -9.86 47.31
N VAL A 436 -23.78 -10.46 46.59
CA VAL A 436 -23.12 -11.70 47.01
C VAL A 436 -22.31 -11.51 48.29
N GLU A 437 -21.56 -10.40 48.41
CA GLU A 437 -20.76 -10.07 49.60
C GLU A 437 -21.65 -9.85 50.83
N ASN A 438 -22.74 -9.11 50.69
CA ASN A 438 -23.73 -8.93 51.76
C ASN A 438 -24.37 -10.26 52.18
N LYS A 439 -24.65 -11.15 51.22
CA LYS A 439 -25.17 -12.50 51.50
C LYS A 439 -24.14 -13.34 52.25
N LEU A 440 -22.86 -13.25 51.88
CA LEU A 440 -21.76 -13.93 52.57
C LEU A 440 -21.64 -13.44 54.01
N HIS A 441 -21.65 -12.13 54.23
CA HIS A 441 -21.58 -11.53 55.57
C HIS A 441 -22.79 -11.93 56.45
N LEU A 442 -23.99 -12.02 55.86
CA LEU A 442 -25.18 -12.52 56.56
C LEU A 442 -25.01 -14.00 56.97
N MET A 443 -24.49 -14.84 56.08
CA MET A 443 -24.21 -16.25 56.37
C MET A 443 -23.16 -16.41 57.48
N GLU A 444 -22.10 -15.58 57.48
CA GLU A 444 -21.08 -15.56 58.53
C GLU A 444 -21.67 -15.14 59.89
N SER A 445 -22.50 -14.09 59.92
CA SER A 445 -23.20 -13.65 61.13
C SER A 445 -24.14 -14.73 61.70
N GLN A 446 -24.87 -15.43 60.83
CA GLN A 446 -25.71 -16.57 61.22
C GLN A 446 -24.87 -17.71 61.80
N LYS A 447 -23.72 -18.03 61.19
CA LYS A 447 -22.78 -19.04 61.69
C LYS A 447 -22.26 -18.69 63.08
N THR A 448 -21.81 -17.45 63.31
CA THR A 448 -21.35 -16.98 64.63
C THR A 448 -22.46 -17.07 65.68
N SER A 449 -23.70 -16.74 65.31
CA SER A 449 -24.85 -16.85 66.20
C SER A 449 -25.14 -18.30 66.59
N GLN A 450 -25.08 -19.24 65.63
CA GLN A 450 -25.19 -20.68 65.90
C GLN A 450 -24.08 -21.18 66.82
N GLU A 451 -22.84 -20.75 66.59
CA GLU A 451 -21.69 -21.11 67.44
C GLU A 451 -21.86 -20.62 68.89
N ARG A 452 -22.42 -19.41 69.10
CA ARG A 452 -22.76 -18.90 70.45
C ARG A 452 -23.82 -19.74 71.14
N VAL A 453 -24.91 -20.09 70.45
CA VAL A 453 -25.97 -20.98 71.00
C VAL A 453 -25.40 -22.34 71.41
N ILE A 454 -24.51 -22.92 70.59
CA ILE A 454 -23.82 -24.17 70.92
C ILE A 454 -22.95 -24.01 72.17
N ALA A 455 -22.22 -22.88 72.30
CA ALA A 455 -21.40 -22.61 73.48
C ALA A 455 -22.24 -22.46 74.77
N GLU A 456 -23.36 -21.75 74.72
CA GLU A 456 -24.30 -21.61 75.84
C GLU A 456 -24.89 -22.96 76.26
N MET A 457 -25.30 -23.79 75.29
CA MET A 457 -25.76 -25.16 75.56
C MET A 457 -24.69 -25.99 76.27
N LYS A 458 -23.42 -25.91 75.81
CA LYS A 458 -22.29 -26.59 76.45
C LYS A 458 -22.09 -26.13 77.90
N ILE A 459 -22.21 -24.83 78.17
CA ILE A 459 -22.13 -24.28 79.54
C ILE A 459 -23.28 -24.80 80.40
N LYS A 460 -24.51 -24.81 79.88
CA LYS A 460 -25.70 -25.31 80.61
C LYS A 460 -25.55 -26.80 80.95
N ILE A 461 -25.07 -27.62 80.01
CA ILE A 461 -24.76 -29.04 80.23
C ILE A 461 -23.67 -29.19 81.30
N LYS A 462 -22.60 -28.39 81.24
CA LYS A 462 -21.52 -28.42 82.25
C LYS A 462 -22.06 -28.07 83.64
N ASN A 463 -22.91 -27.05 83.76
CA ASN A 463 -23.52 -26.66 85.02
C ASN A 463 -24.48 -27.72 85.57
N GLN A 464 -25.28 -28.36 84.71
CA GLN A 464 -26.10 -29.51 85.09
C GLN A 464 -25.25 -30.67 85.59
N LYS A 465 -24.12 -30.99 84.93
CA LYS A 465 -23.16 -31.99 85.42
C LYS A 465 -22.57 -31.63 86.78
N ILE A 466 -22.26 -30.35 87.03
CA ILE A 466 -21.77 -29.87 88.33
C ILE A 466 -22.86 -29.96 89.41
N GLN A 467 -24.11 -29.62 89.10
CA GLN A 467 -25.22 -29.84 90.04
C GLN A 467 -25.40 -31.33 90.33
N PHE A 468 -25.31 -32.19 89.31
CA PHE A 468 -25.36 -33.63 89.48
C PHE A 468 -24.21 -34.17 90.35
N SER A 469 -22.98 -33.65 90.18
CA SER A 469 -21.84 -34.04 91.00
C SER A 469 -21.96 -33.54 92.43
N LYS A 470 -22.50 -32.33 92.66
CA LYS A 470 -22.85 -31.80 93.99
C LYS A 470 -23.95 -32.61 94.67
N LEU A 471 -24.96 -33.06 93.94
CA LEU A 471 -25.95 -34.01 94.44
C LEU A 471 -25.29 -35.34 94.84
N LYS A 472 -24.37 -35.84 94.01
CA LYS A 472 -23.57 -37.04 94.32
C LYS A 472 -22.71 -36.88 95.57
N SER A 473 -22.09 -35.71 95.79
CA SER A 473 -21.28 -35.45 96.98
C SER A 473 -22.12 -35.13 98.23
N SER A 474 -23.34 -34.59 98.09
CA SER A 474 -24.29 -34.44 99.21
C SER A 474 -24.77 -35.79 99.76
N PHE A 475 -24.70 -36.85 98.95
CA PHE A 475 -24.98 -38.22 99.36
C PHE A 475 -23.77 -38.98 99.92
N SER A 476 -22.55 -38.41 99.91
CA SER A 476 -21.32 -39.18 100.19
C SER A 476 -20.73 -39.00 101.61
N TRP A 477 -21.39 -38.32 102.55
CA TRP A 477 -20.82 -38.02 103.88
C TRP A 477 -21.61 -38.53 105.09
N LYS A 478 -22.45 -39.55 104.91
CA LYS A 478 -22.88 -40.41 106.03
C LYS A 478 -22.73 -41.86 105.63
N LEU A 479 -21.54 -42.42 105.84
CA LEU A 479 -21.34 -43.78 106.38
C LEU A 479 -19.87 -44.18 106.21
N THR A 480 -19.03 -43.73 107.13
CA THR A 480 -17.85 -44.48 107.52
C THR A 480 -17.70 -44.42 109.05
N LYS A 481 -18.24 -45.44 109.73
CA LYS A 481 -17.59 -45.99 110.92
C LYS A 481 -17.44 -47.51 110.73
N PRO A 482 -16.30 -48.08 111.15
CA PRO A 482 -15.87 -49.41 110.76
C PRO A 482 -16.43 -50.45 111.72
N ILE A 483 -16.92 -51.56 111.19
CA ILE A 483 -17.18 -52.78 111.97
C ILE A 483 -16.59 -53.96 111.19
N ARG A 484 -15.61 -54.63 111.82
CA ARG A 484 -15.05 -55.90 111.38
C ARG A 484 -16.01 -57.06 111.74
N PHE A 485 -15.85 -58.17 110.99
CA PHE A 485 -16.43 -59.52 111.16
C PHE A 485 -17.89 -59.67 110.68
N VAL A 486 -18.33 -60.71 109.95
CA VAL A 486 -17.89 -62.12 109.77
C VAL A 486 -18.33 -62.64 108.37
N GLY A 487 -17.48 -63.44 107.70
CA GLY A 487 -17.86 -64.74 107.13
C GLY A 487 -18.48 -64.89 105.73
N ARG A 488 -17.90 -65.87 105.03
CA ARG A 488 -18.55 -66.95 104.25
C ARG A 488 -19.17 -66.64 102.87
N SER A 489 -18.45 -67.15 101.86
CA SER A 489 -18.88 -68.16 100.87
C SER A 489 -19.96 -67.83 99.81
N LEU A 490 -19.55 -68.20 98.57
CA LEU A 490 -20.33 -68.87 97.52
C LEU A 490 -21.19 -68.04 96.53
N LEU A 491 -20.74 -68.09 95.27
CA LEU A 491 -21.41 -68.70 94.10
C LEU A 491 -22.58 -67.97 93.37
N PHE A 492 -22.51 -68.09 92.04
CA PHE A 492 -23.58 -68.12 91.01
C PHE A 492 -24.01 -66.86 90.22
N MET A 493 -23.65 -66.92 88.93
CA MET A 493 -24.50 -66.89 87.72
C MET A 493 -24.96 -65.58 87.04
N ARG A 494 -24.74 -65.63 85.71
CA ARG A 494 -25.53 -65.12 84.56
C ARG A 494 -25.54 -63.60 84.38
N LYS A 495 -25.29 -63.06 83.19
CA LYS A 495 -25.33 -63.58 81.83
C LYS A 495 -24.39 -62.78 80.94
#